data_AF-A0A078ASL9-F1
#
_entry.id   AF-A0A078ASL9-F1
#
_cell.length_a   1.000
_cell.length_b   1.000
_cell.length_c   1.000
_cell.angle_alpha   90.00
_cell.angle_beta   90.00
_cell.angle_gamma   90.00
#
_symmetry.space_group_name_H-M   'P 1'
#
loop_
_entity.id
_entity.type
_entity.pdbx_description
1 polymer ?
#
loop_
_entity_poly.entity_id
_entity_poly.type
_entity_poly.pdbx_seq_one_letter_code
_entity_poly.pdbx_strand_id
1 'polypeptide(L)'
;MRNFRQDPIPNIRTAGVNTGGRGESAASCLKPDIFYNEPSTPEHIKKYRKTFQNQPGIKQVHPGVFDDRLQVPENFSFGQKTQKGDHVDTVIKAQNIQGLAARFNDIKEQNYASQIREPLAKGYERGYQWPNQIQNKENFNFGVPTLSSENAKDVLYPKRNAQLNNWMEDDEAQQLYKKTHGNYNPGEQKERDYIWPVDKNKMRFGYAEEKVLNGAANAVHHERIDQGFPKTVIVKKTVEDMKAVSQDQLGKPRNLGQGRPPIPQDFVFGIRNLQNNDTWNAAKCLHGEQNYRQLQPDADLGKCTKLGTRNQVRKPEDTNRVFGCPTIRTDIPTREKRSVADYTNYGDEPEAIDLLFPQTFTEMGITEYDFQLPRGKEDIRVLFERIGFSYKVGKFNAMYNRAKQYMPYEVPSDYVSVRAFMMAVNEMHEQD
;
A
#
# COMPACT_ATOMS: atom_id res chain seq x y z
N MET A 1 40.91 -56.69 73.84
CA MET A 1 41.80 -57.87 73.90
C MET A 1 41.28 -58.81 74.97
N ARG A 2 40.62 -59.90 74.58
CA ARG A 2 40.30 -61.02 75.48
C ARG A 2 41.27 -62.13 75.12
N ASN A 3 42.15 -62.49 76.05
CA ASN A 3 43.03 -63.65 75.93
C ASN A 3 42.15 -64.90 75.93
N PHE A 4 41.83 -65.42 74.75
CA PHE A 4 41.20 -66.72 74.63
C PHE A 4 42.22 -67.76 75.09
N ARG A 5 41.94 -68.42 76.23
CA ARG A 5 42.60 -69.68 76.58
C ARG A 5 42.49 -70.61 75.37
N GLN A 6 43.61 -71.12 74.89
CA GLN A 6 43.60 -72.11 73.81
C GLN A 6 42.74 -73.31 74.25
N ASP A 7 41.85 -73.73 73.36
CA ASP A 7 40.95 -74.85 73.59
C ASP A 7 41.79 -76.11 73.85
N PRO A 8 41.70 -76.72 75.04
CA PRO A 8 42.56 -77.84 75.41
C PRO A 8 42.31 -79.10 74.56
N ILE A 9 41.24 -79.17 73.77
CA ILE A 9 40.96 -80.30 72.88
C ILE A 9 40.35 -79.80 71.55
N PRO A 10 41.17 -79.31 70.59
CA PRO A 10 40.71 -78.59 69.40
C PRO A 10 39.85 -79.44 68.43
N ASN A 11 39.86 -80.76 68.60
CA ASN A 11 39.14 -81.70 67.74
C ASN A 11 37.71 -81.99 68.21
N ILE A 12 37.28 -81.45 69.36
CA ILE A 12 35.90 -81.60 69.84
C ILE A 12 35.18 -80.27 69.64
N ARG A 13 34.13 -80.29 68.80
CA ARG A 13 33.27 -79.10 68.61
C ARG A 13 32.50 -78.82 69.90
N THR A 14 32.51 -77.58 70.36
CA THR A 14 31.73 -77.15 71.52
C THR A 14 30.23 -77.30 71.25
N ALA A 15 29.53 -78.03 72.11
CA ALA A 15 28.08 -78.15 72.05
C ALA A 15 27.43 -76.88 72.63
N GLY A 16 26.77 -76.10 71.77
CA GLY A 16 26.08 -74.86 72.16
C GLY A 16 25.37 -74.22 70.98
N VAL A 17 24.35 -73.40 71.24
CA VAL A 17 23.61 -72.68 70.20
C VAL A 17 24.44 -71.48 69.74
N ASN A 18 24.91 -71.51 68.50
CA ASN A 18 25.48 -70.34 67.86
C ASN A 18 24.33 -69.47 67.33
N THR A 19 24.01 -68.39 68.04
CA THR A 19 23.06 -67.38 67.56
C THR A 19 23.74 -66.63 66.40
N GLY A 20 23.23 -66.81 65.18
CA GLY A 20 23.84 -66.42 63.90
C GLY A 20 24.14 -64.94 63.65
N GLY A 21 24.27 -64.09 64.68
CA GLY A 21 24.58 -62.67 64.58
C GLY A 21 26.08 -62.34 64.57
N ARG A 22 26.94 -63.18 63.99
CA ARG A 22 28.41 -62.94 63.95
C ARG A 22 28.84 -62.12 62.73
N GLY A 23 28.21 -60.98 62.48
CA GLY A 23 28.56 -60.12 61.34
C GLY A 23 28.05 -58.69 61.41
N GLU A 24 26.96 -58.45 62.15
CA GLU A 24 26.36 -57.12 62.28
C GLU A 24 26.92 -56.40 63.51
N SER A 25 27.86 -55.48 63.29
CA SER A 25 28.40 -54.62 64.34
C SER A 25 27.73 -53.25 64.30
N ALA A 26 27.59 -52.60 65.47
CA ALA A 26 27.10 -51.21 65.52
C ALA A 26 27.95 -50.25 64.66
N ALA A 27 29.25 -50.55 64.50
CA ALA A 27 30.14 -49.81 63.61
C ALA A 27 29.77 -49.97 62.12
N SER A 28 29.28 -51.15 61.71
CA SER A 28 28.79 -51.41 60.35
C SER A 28 27.53 -50.59 60.03
N CYS A 29 26.65 -50.37 61.00
CA CYS A 29 25.44 -49.56 60.80
C CYS A 29 25.72 -48.05 60.73
N LEU A 30 26.71 -47.56 61.47
CA LEU A 30 27.05 -46.13 61.49
C LEU A 30 27.93 -45.67 60.32
N LYS A 31 28.65 -46.61 59.70
CA LYS A 31 29.58 -46.34 58.60
C LYS A 31 29.31 -47.26 57.41
N PRO A 32 28.09 -47.21 56.86
CA PRO A 32 27.71 -48.12 55.78
C PRO A 32 28.67 -48.02 54.60
N ASP A 33 29.17 -46.82 54.28
CA ASP A 33 30.10 -46.56 53.17
C ASP A 33 31.43 -47.36 53.24
N ILE A 34 31.87 -47.78 54.43
CA ILE A 34 33.14 -48.53 54.62
C ILE A 34 32.88 -50.04 54.61
N PHE A 35 31.74 -50.47 55.14
CA PHE A 35 31.42 -51.88 55.34
C PHE A 35 30.56 -52.47 54.23
N TYR A 36 29.86 -51.62 53.46
CA TYR A 36 29.04 -51.97 52.31
C TYR A 36 29.48 -51.17 51.08
N ASN A 37 29.83 -51.86 49.99
CA ASN A 37 30.06 -51.22 48.70
C ASN A 37 28.72 -51.06 47.98
N GLU A 38 28.12 -49.88 48.07
CA GLU A 38 26.92 -49.57 47.28
C GLU A 38 27.28 -49.41 45.79
N PRO A 39 26.54 -50.04 44.87
CA PRO A 39 26.78 -49.86 43.45
C PRO A 39 26.44 -48.43 43.02
N SER A 40 27.36 -47.79 42.30
CA SER A 40 27.12 -46.45 41.74
C SER A 40 25.99 -46.48 40.71
N THR A 41 25.26 -45.37 40.60
CA THR A 41 24.21 -45.22 39.60
C THR A 41 24.82 -45.24 38.19
N PRO A 42 24.32 -46.09 37.26
CA PRO A 42 24.80 -46.13 35.88
C PRO A 42 24.63 -44.81 35.14
N GLU A 43 25.59 -44.43 34.29
CA GLU A 43 25.69 -43.10 33.66
C GLU A 43 24.45 -42.69 32.86
N HIS A 44 23.91 -43.59 32.04
CA HIS A 44 22.73 -43.31 31.22
C HIS A 44 21.45 -43.02 32.02
N ILE A 45 21.39 -43.46 33.29
CA ILE A 45 20.25 -43.26 34.20
C ILE A 45 20.46 -42.01 35.07
N LYS A 46 21.70 -41.55 35.27
CA LYS A 46 22.03 -40.41 36.16
C LYS A 46 21.20 -39.17 35.85
N LYS A 47 21.01 -38.83 34.57
CA LYS A 47 20.22 -37.65 34.15
C LYS A 47 18.76 -37.63 34.64
N TYR A 48 18.17 -38.80 34.90
CA TYR A 48 16.80 -38.94 35.42
C TYR A 48 16.73 -39.05 36.95
N ARG A 49 17.88 -39.18 37.64
CA ARG A 49 17.93 -39.38 39.10
C ARG A 49 18.05 -38.05 39.83
N LYS A 50 17.21 -37.88 40.85
CA LYS A 50 17.22 -36.69 41.73
C LYS A 50 18.55 -36.48 42.45
N THR A 51 19.25 -37.58 42.80
CA THR A 51 20.58 -37.54 43.42
C THR A 51 21.62 -36.85 42.57
N PHE A 52 21.45 -36.85 41.24
CA PHE A 52 22.36 -36.20 40.30
C PHE A 52 21.95 -34.75 40.01
N GLN A 53 20.64 -34.47 39.88
CA GLN A 53 20.14 -33.11 39.63
C GLN A 53 20.31 -32.15 40.82
N ASN A 54 20.38 -32.68 42.04
CA ASN A 54 20.50 -31.90 43.27
C ASN A 54 21.93 -31.87 43.83
N GLN A 55 22.94 -32.15 43.00
CA GLN A 55 24.33 -32.06 43.44
C GLN A 55 24.75 -30.60 43.63
N PRO A 56 25.44 -30.28 44.72
CA PRO A 56 25.94 -28.93 44.95
C PRO A 56 26.97 -28.55 43.89
N GLY A 57 26.91 -27.31 43.41
CA GLY A 57 27.88 -26.74 42.45
C GLY A 57 27.65 -27.09 40.98
N ILE A 58 26.57 -27.80 40.64
CA ILE A 58 26.22 -28.14 39.26
C ILE A 58 24.98 -27.37 38.80
N LYS A 59 24.97 -26.92 37.54
CA LYS A 59 23.80 -26.28 36.93
C LYS A 59 22.66 -27.30 36.77
N GLN A 60 21.48 -26.96 37.26
CA GLN A 60 20.28 -27.79 37.06
C GLN A 60 19.82 -27.66 35.61
N VAL A 61 19.85 -28.78 34.87
CA VAL A 61 19.41 -28.88 33.48
C VAL A 61 18.29 -29.90 33.40
N HIS A 62 17.27 -29.61 32.59
CA HIS A 62 16.15 -30.53 32.37
C HIS A 62 16.64 -31.85 31.74
N PRO A 63 16.15 -33.04 32.16
CA PRO A 63 16.63 -34.34 31.66
C PRO A 63 16.64 -34.50 30.14
N GLY A 64 15.67 -33.88 29.46
CA GLY A 64 15.55 -33.93 28.00
C GLY A 64 16.60 -33.11 27.25
N VAL A 65 17.23 -32.12 27.91
CA VAL A 65 18.23 -31.20 27.31
C VAL A 65 19.64 -31.54 27.81
N PHE A 66 19.77 -32.54 28.68
CA PHE A 66 21.06 -32.86 29.31
C PHE A 66 22.10 -33.39 28.31
N ASP A 67 21.67 -34.17 27.32
CA ASP A 67 22.55 -34.72 26.28
C ASP A 67 22.68 -33.78 25.07
N ASP A 68 21.96 -32.64 25.07
CA ASP A 68 22.01 -31.69 23.97
C ASP A 68 23.33 -30.91 24.03
N ARG A 69 24.06 -30.92 22.92
CA ARG A 69 25.27 -30.11 22.80
C ARG A 69 24.90 -28.64 22.85
N LEU A 70 25.58 -27.88 23.70
CA LEU A 70 25.53 -26.42 23.66
C LEU A 70 25.90 -25.98 22.24
N GLN A 71 24.96 -25.33 21.56
CA GLN A 71 25.13 -24.92 20.16
C GLN A 71 26.16 -23.79 19.98
N VAL A 72 26.69 -23.26 21.09
CA VAL A 72 27.59 -22.11 21.10
C VAL A 72 28.90 -22.45 21.82
N PRO A 73 30.06 -21.95 21.34
CA PRO A 73 31.34 -22.07 22.03
C PRO A 73 31.30 -21.46 23.44
N GLU A 74 32.12 -21.96 24.37
CA GLU A 74 32.19 -21.43 25.75
C GLU A 74 32.55 -19.94 25.81
N ASN A 75 33.29 -19.43 24.82
CA ASN A 75 33.68 -18.02 24.72
C ASN A 75 32.64 -17.14 24.02
N PHE A 76 31.44 -17.67 23.76
CA PHE A 76 30.40 -16.92 23.06
C PHE A 76 29.69 -15.96 24.02
N SER A 77 29.82 -14.66 23.75
CA SER A 77 29.09 -13.63 24.47
C SER A 77 27.67 -13.50 23.92
N PHE A 78 26.66 -13.74 24.76
CA PHE A 78 25.26 -13.50 24.42
C PHE A 78 24.94 -12.00 24.48
N GLY A 79 24.10 -11.52 23.55
CA GLY A 79 23.67 -10.13 23.47
C GLY A 79 23.76 -9.56 22.06
N GLN A 80 23.05 -8.47 21.81
CA GLN A 80 23.14 -7.75 20.54
C GLN A 80 24.42 -6.93 20.52
N LYS A 81 25.36 -7.29 19.65
CA LYS A 81 26.57 -6.48 19.45
C LYS A 81 26.16 -5.13 18.88
N THR A 82 26.65 -4.05 19.47
CA THR A 82 26.48 -2.70 18.91
C THR A 82 27.17 -2.66 17.56
N GLN A 83 26.44 -2.30 16.51
CA GLN A 83 27.05 -2.00 15.22
C GLN A 83 27.86 -0.71 15.42
N LYS A 84 29.16 -0.76 15.13
CA LYS A 84 29.98 0.44 15.14
C LYS A 84 29.46 1.34 14.02
N GLY A 85 28.98 2.53 14.38
CA GLY A 85 28.65 3.56 13.40
C GLY A 85 29.91 4.13 12.77
N ASP A 86 29.75 4.91 11.70
CA ASP A 86 30.86 5.59 11.07
C ASP A 86 31.47 6.62 12.03
N HIS A 87 32.79 6.62 12.12
CA HIS A 87 33.49 7.57 12.97
C HIS A 87 33.46 8.97 12.33
N VAL A 88 33.29 10.00 13.16
CA VAL A 88 33.21 11.40 12.70
C VAL A 88 34.44 11.78 11.86
N ASP A 89 35.62 11.33 12.25
CA ASP A 89 36.87 11.60 11.53
C ASP A 89 36.87 11.02 10.10
N THR A 90 36.33 9.80 9.93
CA THR A 90 36.23 9.16 8.61
C THR A 90 35.21 9.85 7.72
N VAL A 91 34.10 10.35 8.30
CA VAL A 91 33.06 11.05 7.54
C VAL A 91 33.54 12.42 7.06
N ILE A 92 34.20 13.19 7.92
CA ILE A 92 34.71 14.53 7.56
C ILE A 92 35.80 14.45 6.49
N LYS A 93 36.65 13.41 6.55
CA LYS A 93 37.76 13.22 5.61
C LYS A 93 37.40 12.44 4.34
N ALA A 94 36.17 11.96 4.21
CA ALA A 94 35.77 11.04 3.12
C ALA A 94 36.05 11.58 1.70
N GLN A 95 36.10 12.90 1.51
CA GLN A 95 36.41 13.53 0.23
C GLN A 95 37.81 14.18 0.16
N ASN A 96 38.60 14.09 1.23
CA ASN A 96 39.94 14.67 1.28
C ASN A 96 40.97 13.66 0.77
N ILE A 97 40.80 13.23 -0.48
CA ILE A 97 41.65 12.22 -1.12
C ILE A 97 42.91 12.91 -1.63
N GLN A 98 44.08 12.44 -1.21
CA GLN A 98 45.37 13.01 -1.61
C GLN A 98 46.26 11.98 -2.32
N GLY A 99 47.17 12.47 -3.16
CA GLY A 99 48.17 11.64 -3.84
C GLY A 99 47.58 10.73 -4.92
N LEU A 100 48.02 9.46 -4.91
CA LEU A 100 47.64 8.47 -5.94
C LEU A 100 46.14 8.17 -5.93
N ALA A 101 45.51 8.16 -4.76
CA ALA A 101 44.08 7.89 -4.66
C ALA A 101 43.23 8.98 -5.34
N ALA A 102 43.66 10.25 -5.29
CA ALA A 102 42.98 11.34 -5.98
C ALA A 102 43.10 11.18 -7.50
N ARG A 103 44.30 10.85 -7.98
CA ARG A 103 44.54 10.55 -9.41
C ARG A 103 43.73 9.36 -9.90
N PHE A 104 43.61 8.29 -9.10
CA PHE A 104 42.75 7.16 -9.46
C PHE A 104 41.28 7.55 -9.49
N ASN A 105 40.84 8.47 -8.62
CA ASN A 105 39.49 8.99 -8.67
C ASN A 105 39.29 9.83 -9.93
N ASP A 106 40.20 10.76 -10.25
CA ASP A 106 40.15 11.55 -11.48
C ASP A 106 40.06 10.68 -12.73
N ILE A 107 40.83 9.58 -12.80
CA ILE A 107 40.78 8.63 -13.92
C ILE A 107 39.41 7.93 -14.00
N LYS A 108 38.83 7.55 -12.87
CA LYS A 108 37.50 6.93 -12.83
C LYS A 108 36.41 7.92 -13.25
N GLU A 109 36.53 9.16 -12.80
CA GLU A 109 35.59 10.25 -13.06
C GLU A 109 35.79 10.89 -14.45
N GLN A 110 36.91 10.62 -15.12
CA GLN A 110 37.24 11.13 -16.46
C GLN A 110 36.18 10.77 -17.51
N ASN A 111 35.43 9.69 -17.31
CA ASN A 111 34.36 9.27 -18.20
C ASN A 111 33.07 10.09 -18.05
N TYR A 112 32.95 10.91 -16.98
CA TYR A 112 31.76 11.70 -16.76
C TYR A 112 31.64 12.85 -17.77
N ALA A 113 30.41 13.08 -18.23
CA ALA A 113 30.12 14.10 -19.22
C ALA A 113 30.49 15.51 -18.75
N SER A 114 30.37 15.81 -17.45
CA SER A 114 30.80 17.07 -16.85
C SER A 114 32.32 17.24 -16.93
N GLN A 115 33.09 16.23 -16.49
CA GLN A 115 34.55 16.24 -16.53
C GLN A 115 35.09 16.43 -17.96
N ILE A 116 34.42 15.83 -18.94
CA ILE A 116 34.77 15.92 -20.37
C ILE A 116 34.39 17.28 -20.98
N ARG A 117 33.24 17.85 -20.61
CA ARG A 117 32.70 19.08 -21.21
C ARG A 117 33.18 20.36 -20.53
N GLU A 118 33.52 20.29 -19.26
CA GLU A 118 33.86 21.43 -18.41
C GLU A 118 35.24 21.25 -17.76
N PRO A 119 36.30 20.93 -18.53
CA PRO A 119 37.64 20.84 -17.95
C PRO A 119 38.08 22.22 -17.46
N LEU A 120 38.53 22.30 -16.21
CA LEU A 120 38.97 23.56 -15.62
C LEU A 120 40.09 24.19 -16.46
N ALA A 121 39.94 25.47 -16.79
CA ALA A 121 40.87 26.26 -17.60
C ALA A 121 41.09 25.75 -19.05
N LYS A 122 40.23 24.87 -19.58
CA LYS A 122 40.24 24.44 -20.98
C LYS A 122 38.84 24.49 -21.59
N GLY A 123 38.76 24.69 -22.90
CA GLY A 123 37.51 24.55 -23.64
C GLY A 123 37.15 23.08 -23.85
N TYR A 124 35.88 22.82 -24.17
CA TYR A 124 35.43 21.47 -24.49
C TYR A 124 36.08 20.95 -25.78
N GLU A 125 36.81 19.84 -25.68
CA GLU A 125 37.38 19.14 -26.84
C GLU A 125 36.43 18.05 -27.33
N ARG A 126 35.95 18.18 -28.57
CA ARG A 126 34.99 17.26 -29.18
C ARG A 126 35.60 16.01 -29.82
N GLY A 127 36.93 15.83 -29.72
CA GLY A 127 37.63 14.66 -30.25
C GLY A 127 37.58 14.52 -31.78
N TYR A 128 37.49 15.62 -32.54
CA TYR A 128 37.49 15.58 -34.00
C TYR A 128 38.81 15.02 -34.54
N GLN A 129 38.74 14.06 -35.46
CA GLN A 129 39.89 13.59 -36.23
C GLN A 129 40.19 14.61 -37.33
N TRP A 130 41.07 15.55 -37.04
CA TRP A 130 41.44 16.59 -38.01
C TRP A 130 42.26 16.00 -39.17
N PRO A 131 41.93 16.33 -40.43
CA PRO A 131 42.78 16.04 -41.58
C PRO A 131 44.22 16.51 -41.36
N ASN A 132 45.20 15.76 -41.86
CA ASN A 132 46.63 16.04 -41.65
C ASN A 132 47.03 17.47 -42.04
N GLN A 133 46.36 18.06 -43.03
CA GLN A 133 46.56 19.43 -43.51
C GLN A 133 46.25 20.51 -42.45
N ILE A 134 45.48 20.19 -41.41
CA ILE A 134 44.99 21.13 -40.39
C ILE A 134 45.77 21.01 -39.07
N GLN A 135 46.62 19.99 -38.91
CA GLN A 135 47.36 19.76 -37.65
C GLN A 135 48.34 20.91 -37.30
N ASN A 136 48.87 21.61 -38.31
CA ASN A 136 49.63 22.85 -38.10
C ASN A 136 48.67 24.05 -38.05
N LYS A 137 48.14 24.33 -36.85
CA LYS A 137 47.10 25.36 -36.61
C LYS A 137 47.43 26.78 -37.07
N GLU A 138 48.70 27.09 -37.32
CA GLU A 138 49.15 28.46 -37.63
C GLU A 138 48.94 28.87 -39.10
N ASN A 139 48.78 27.94 -40.04
CA ASN A 139 48.76 28.23 -41.49
C ASN A 139 47.46 27.85 -42.22
N PHE A 140 46.42 27.44 -41.50
CA PHE A 140 45.14 27.03 -42.11
C PHE A 140 43.98 27.91 -41.64
N ASN A 141 43.30 28.56 -42.59
CA ASN A 141 42.11 29.35 -42.34
C ASN A 141 40.85 28.52 -42.63
N PHE A 142 39.93 28.50 -41.68
CA PHE A 142 38.64 27.84 -41.86
C PHE A 142 37.69 28.69 -42.70
N GLY A 143 36.95 28.06 -43.61
CA GLY A 143 35.96 28.68 -44.48
C GLY A 143 36.10 28.25 -45.94
N VAL A 144 35.02 28.36 -46.71
CA VAL A 144 35.07 28.17 -48.17
C VAL A 144 35.23 29.53 -48.82
N PRO A 145 36.31 29.79 -49.57
CA PRO A 145 36.41 31.02 -50.34
C PRO A 145 35.34 31.01 -51.45
N THR A 146 34.60 32.10 -51.60
CA THR A 146 33.59 32.22 -52.66
C THR A 146 34.22 32.33 -54.04
N LEU A 147 33.89 31.40 -54.94
CA LEU A 147 34.12 31.52 -56.38
C LEU A 147 32.96 32.28 -57.03
N SER A 148 33.25 33.16 -57.99
CA SER A 148 32.23 33.93 -58.73
C SER A 148 31.43 33.05 -59.71
N SER A 149 30.13 33.31 -59.85
CA SER A 149 29.18 32.50 -60.65
C SER A 149 29.17 32.80 -62.16
N GLU A 150 28.45 31.97 -62.93
CA GLU A 150 28.15 32.15 -64.35
C GLU A 150 27.40 33.46 -64.63
N ASN A 151 27.59 34.02 -65.83
CA ASN A 151 27.01 35.31 -66.18
C ASN A 151 25.51 35.17 -66.48
N ALA A 152 24.68 35.88 -65.72
CA ALA A 152 23.22 35.86 -65.85
C ALA A 152 22.72 36.19 -67.26
N LYS A 153 23.50 36.95 -68.05
CA LYS A 153 23.15 37.33 -69.42
C LYS A 153 23.05 36.13 -70.36
N ASP A 154 23.93 35.14 -70.20
CA ASP A 154 24.02 33.99 -71.10
C ASP A 154 22.90 32.96 -70.82
N VAL A 155 22.35 32.95 -69.61
CA VAL A 155 21.25 32.07 -69.21
C VAL A 155 19.88 32.59 -69.67
N LEU A 156 19.65 33.90 -69.56
CA LEU A 156 18.34 34.49 -69.88
C LEU A 156 18.05 34.52 -71.39
N TYR A 157 19.09 34.64 -72.21
CA TYR A 157 18.97 34.76 -73.66
C TYR A 157 19.83 33.69 -74.33
N PRO A 158 19.36 32.42 -74.35
CA PRO A 158 20.08 31.39 -75.07
C PRO A 158 20.16 31.80 -76.54
N LYS A 159 21.38 32.00 -77.04
CA LYS A 159 21.58 32.35 -78.45
C LYS A 159 20.97 31.24 -79.29
N ARG A 160 19.90 31.56 -80.02
CA ARG A 160 19.23 30.66 -80.97
C ARG A 160 20.22 30.34 -82.09
N ASN A 161 21.00 29.28 -81.93
CA ASN A 161 21.78 28.75 -83.04
C ASN A 161 20.79 28.14 -84.03
N ALA A 162 20.55 28.84 -85.14
CA ALA A 162 19.57 28.50 -86.17
C ALA A 162 19.84 27.17 -86.91
N GLN A 163 20.81 26.36 -86.46
CA GLN A 163 21.18 25.08 -87.07
C GLN A 163 21.15 23.89 -86.11
N LEU A 164 20.73 24.05 -84.84
CA LEU A 164 20.47 22.91 -83.97
C LEU A 164 18.98 22.81 -83.62
N ASN A 165 18.32 21.87 -84.31
CA ASN A 165 17.13 21.14 -83.88
C ASN A 165 15.83 21.97 -83.72
N ASN A 166 15.30 22.50 -84.83
CA ASN A 166 13.90 22.91 -84.89
C ASN A 166 13.03 21.75 -85.44
N TRP A 167 12.96 20.63 -84.72
CA TRP A 167 12.16 19.46 -85.12
C TRP A 167 10.65 19.73 -85.20
N MET A 168 10.20 20.91 -84.75
CA MET A 168 8.81 21.34 -84.81
C MET A 168 8.38 21.84 -86.19
N GLU A 169 9.31 22.18 -87.09
CA GLU A 169 9.00 22.71 -88.43
C GLU A 169 9.22 21.69 -89.57
N ASP A 170 9.52 20.44 -89.24
CA ASP A 170 9.78 19.39 -90.22
C ASP A 170 8.49 18.58 -90.50
N ASP A 171 7.99 18.60 -91.73
CA ASP A 171 6.69 18.03 -92.12
C ASP A 171 6.63 16.51 -91.92
N GLU A 172 7.76 15.82 -92.11
CA GLU A 172 7.86 14.37 -91.87
C GLU A 172 7.77 14.03 -90.38
N ALA A 173 8.41 14.86 -89.53
CA ALA A 173 8.32 14.71 -88.08
C ALA A 173 6.89 14.97 -87.59
N GLN A 174 6.19 15.97 -88.15
CA GLN A 174 4.79 16.23 -87.80
C GLN A 174 3.86 15.08 -88.19
N GLN A 175 4.00 14.49 -89.37
CA GLN A 175 3.20 13.32 -89.77
C GLN A 175 3.47 12.10 -88.89
N LEU A 176 4.73 11.88 -88.51
CA LEU A 176 5.11 10.83 -87.56
C LEU A 176 4.45 11.05 -86.19
N TYR A 177 4.48 12.27 -85.66
CA TYR A 177 3.84 12.62 -84.39
C TYR A 177 2.31 12.52 -84.44
N LYS A 178 1.67 12.87 -85.56
CA LYS A 178 0.23 12.63 -85.78
C LYS A 178 -0.11 11.14 -85.72
N LYS A 179 0.71 10.28 -86.33
CA LYS A 179 0.50 8.83 -86.36
C LYS A 179 0.80 8.14 -85.01
N THR A 180 1.88 8.54 -84.34
CA THR A 180 2.37 7.88 -83.12
C THR A 180 1.73 8.42 -81.84
N HIS A 181 1.60 9.75 -81.73
CA HIS A 181 1.14 10.42 -80.51
C HIS A 181 -0.26 11.04 -80.66
N GLY A 182 -0.85 11.01 -81.86
CA GLY A 182 -2.15 11.66 -82.12
C GLY A 182 -2.09 13.17 -81.95
N ASN A 183 -0.90 13.78 -82.11
CA ASN A 183 -0.69 15.21 -81.94
C ASN A 183 -1.05 15.94 -83.24
N TYR A 184 -2.32 16.33 -83.36
CA TYR A 184 -2.84 17.05 -84.52
C TYR A 184 -2.72 18.56 -84.32
N ASN A 185 -2.61 19.28 -85.44
CA ASN A 185 -2.70 20.74 -85.38
C ASN A 185 -4.13 21.16 -85.01
N PRO A 186 -4.31 22.31 -84.34
CA PRO A 186 -5.63 22.82 -84.01
C PRO A 186 -6.53 22.92 -85.27
N GLY A 187 -7.66 22.21 -85.28
CA GLY A 187 -8.67 22.25 -86.36
C GLY A 187 -8.61 21.11 -87.40
N GLU A 188 -7.66 20.18 -87.28
CA GLU A 188 -7.49 19.08 -88.23
C GLU A 188 -8.38 17.85 -87.89
N GLN A 189 -9.14 17.33 -88.86
CA GLN A 189 -9.93 16.09 -88.69
C GLN A 189 -9.05 14.86 -88.93
N LYS A 190 -9.25 13.80 -88.12
CA LYS A 190 -8.52 12.54 -88.29
C LYS A 190 -8.94 11.83 -89.57
N GLU A 191 -8.03 11.77 -90.52
CA GLU A 191 -8.16 10.91 -91.69
C GLU A 191 -7.88 9.45 -91.31
N ARG A 192 -8.66 8.52 -91.87
CA ARG A 192 -8.63 7.08 -91.53
C ARG A 192 -8.39 6.19 -92.75
N ASP A 193 -7.99 6.77 -93.87
CA ASP A 193 -7.60 6.08 -95.11
C ASP A 193 -8.61 5.04 -95.63
N TYR A 194 -9.92 5.27 -95.45
CA TYR A 194 -10.97 4.38 -95.98
C TYR A 194 -11.25 4.62 -97.47
N ILE A 195 -11.44 3.53 -98.22
CA ILE A 195 -11.89 3.56 -99.63
C ILE A 195 -13.43 3.56 -99.64
N TRP A 196 -14.06 4.71 -99.91
CA TRP A 196 -15.52 4.85 -99.89
C TRP A 196 -16.15 4.59 -101.27
N PRO A 197 -17.15 3.69 -101.40
CA PRO A 197 -17.83 3.41 -102.68
C PRO A 197 -18.96 4.40 -103.01
N VAL A 198 -19.32 5.30 -102.09
CA VAL A 198 -20.33 6.36 -102.25
C VAL A 198 -19.76 7.70 -101.76
N ASP A 199 -20.30 8.81 -102.27
CA ASP A 199 -19.88 10.15 -101.83
C ASP A 199 -20.30 10.39 -100.36
N LYS A 200 -19.29 10.38 -99.47
CA LYS A 200 -19.44 10.52 -98.01
C LYS A 200 -20.22 11.78 -97.62
N ASN A 201 -20.17 12.84 -98.41
CA ASN A 201 -20.77 14.12 -98.05
C ASN A 201 -22.26 14.23 -98.44
N LYS A 202 -22.83 13.28 -99.21
CA LYS A 202 -24.20 13.41 -99.76
C LYS A 202 -25.20 12.33 -99.34
N MET A 203 -24.78 11.12 -98.99
CA MET A 203 -25.72 10.03 -98.66
C MET A 203 -26.19 10.07 -97.19
N ARG A 204 -27.49 9.80 -96.95
CA ARG A 204 -28.00 9.53 -95.60
C ARG A 204 -27.89 8.03 -95.31
N PHE A 205 -27.13 7.67 -94.29
CA PHE A 205 -26.86 6.27 -93.93
C PHE A 205 -28.01 5.67 -93.07
N GLY A 206 -28.47 4.44 -93.37
CA GLY A 206 -29.50 3.67 -92.61
C GLY A 206 -30.56 2.93 -93.47
N TYR A 207 -31.33 1.98 -92.88
CA TYR A 207 -32.42 1.18 -93.53
C TYR A 207 -33.85 1.71 -93.20
N ALA A 208 -34.88 1.50 -94.06
CA ALA A 208 -36.25 2.04 -93.86
C ALA A 208 -37.42 1.14 -94.40
N GLU A 209 -38.62 1.18 -93.77
CA GLU A 209 -39.86 0.40 -94.07
C GLU A 209 -41.14 1.27 -94.36
N GLU A 210 -42.22 0.68 -94.92
CA GLU A 210 -43.53 1.30 -95.28
C GLU A 210 -44.59 1.30 -94.13
N LYS A 211 -45.56 2.25 -94.11
CA LYS A 211 -46.48 2.52 -92.96
C LYS A 211 -47.96 2.10 -93.14
N VAL A 212 -48.55 1.44 -92.10
CA VAL A 212 -50.01 1.11 -91.96
C VAL A 212 -50.75 2.14 -91.08
N LEU A 213 -51.91 2.63 -91.54
CA LEU A 213 -52.70 3.66 -90.85
C LEU A 213 -53.69 3.08 -89.83
N ASN A 214 -53.59 3.48 -88.56
CA ASN A 214 -54.52 3.15 -87.44
C ASN A 214 -54.80 1.66 -87.14
N GLY A 215 -53.98 0.73 -87.64
CA GLY A 215 -54.09 -0.71 -87.32
C GLY A 215 -54.02 -1.03 -85.82
N ALA A 216 -53.40 -0.15 -85.03
CA ALA A 216 -53.25 -0.32 -83.58
C ALA A 216 -54.58 -0.21 -82.81
N ALA A 217 -55.50 0.68 -83.19
CA ALA A 217 -56.67 0.97 -82.36
C ALA A 217 -57.68 -0.20 -82.28
N ASN A 218 -57.79 -0.98 -83.36
CA ASN A 218 -58.75 -2.08 -83.46
C ASN A 218 -58.30 -3.35 -82.74
N ALA A 219 -57.00 -3.57 -82.59
CA ALA A 219 -56.47 -4.70 -81.83
C ALA A 219 -56.53 -4.46 -80.31
N VAL A 220 -56.67 -3.21 -79.87
CA VAL A 220 -56.50 -2.81 -78.46
C VAL A 220 -57.82 -2.77 -77.68
N HIS A 221 -58.94 -2.39 -78.29
CA HIS A 221 -60.21 -2.18 -77.59
C HIS A 221 -61.27 -3.25 -77.89
N HIS A 222 -61.12 -4.45 -77.32
CA HIS A 222 -62.05 -5.59 -77.52
C HIS A 222 -63.45 -5.35 -76.92
N GLU A 223 -63.55 -4.43 -75.96
CA GLU A 223 -64.78 -4.03 -75.28
C GLU A 223 -65.80 -3.29 -76.16
N ARG A 224 -65.39 -2.84 -77.35
CA ARG A 224 -66.28 -2.19 -78.34
C ARG A 224 -67.04 -3.19 -79.22
N ILE A 225 -66.79 -4.49 -79.05
CA ILE A 225 -67.46 -5.56 -79.79
C ILE A 225 -68.67 -6.03 -78.97
N ASP A 226 -69.87 -5.74 -79.46
CA ASP A 226 -71.16 -5.87 -78.75
C ASP A 226 -71.51 -7.29 -78.24
N GLN A 227 -70.84 -8.34 -78.73
CA GLN A 227 -71.08 -9.74 -78.33
C GLN A 227 -70.13 -10.24 -77.21
N GLY A 228 -69.18 -9.41 -76.74
CA GLY A 228 -68.04 -9.87 -75.95
C GLY A 228 -68.16 -9.85 -74.42
N PHE A 229 -69.23 -9.30 -73.82
CA PHE A 229 -69.26 -9.04 -72.37
C PHE A 229 -70.43 -9.73 -71.63
N PRO A 230 -70.19 -10.69 -70.70
CA PRO A 230 -71.28 -11.36 -69.98
C PRO A 230 -71.86 -10.49 -68.83
N LYS A 231 -73.19 -10.35 -68.78
CA LYS A 231 -73.96 -9.77 -67.65
C LYS A 231 -74.06 -10.77 -66.48
N THR A 232 -74.27 -10.27 -65.25
CA THR A 232 -74.20 -11.04 -63.98
C THR A 232 -74.91 -12.40 -64.00
N VAL A 233 -74.17 -13.47 -63.68
CA VAL A 233 -74.66 -14.87 -63.66
C VAL A 233 -74.78 -15.34 -62.20
N ILE A 234 -75.90 -15.98 -61.83
CA ILE A 234 -76.09 -16.60 -60.52
C ILE A 234 -75.34 -17.93 -60.49
N VAL A 235 -74.43 -18.12 -59.53
CA VAL A 235 -73.55 -19.30 -59.41
C VAL A 235 -73.76 -20.00 -58.06
N LYS A 236 -73.49 -21.31 -58.01
CA LYS A 236 -73.56 -22.11 -56.77
C LYS A 236 -72.51 -21.64 -55.75
N LYS A 237 -72.90 -21.54 -54.47
CA LYS A 237 -72.02 -21.11 -53.37
C LYS A 237 -70.72 -21.92 -53.28
N THR A 238 -70.80 -23.24 -53.43
CA THR A 238 -69.60 -24.12 -53.38
C THR A 238 -68.58 -23.81 -54.48
N VAL A 239 -69.06 -23.43 -55.67
CA VAL A 239 -68.20 -23.02 -56.78
C VAL A 239 -67.56 -21.66 -56.48
N GLU A 240 -68.31 -20.73 -55.91
CA GLU A 240 -67.79 -19.41 -55.54
C GLU A 240 -66.81 -19.47 -54.35
N ASP A 241 -67.07 -20.30 -53.34
CA ASP A 241 -66.15 -20.53 -52.22
C ASP A 241 -64.83 -21.17 -52.71
N MET A 242 -64.89 -22.14 -53.64
CA MET A 242 -63.71 -22.70 -54.30
C MET A 242 -62.96 -21.64 -55.11
N LYS A 243 -63.70 -20.80 -55.85
CA LYS A 243 -63.11 -19.71 -56.64
C LYS A 243 -62.44 -18.67 -55.75
N ALA A 244 -63.01 -18.35 -54.58
CA ALA A 244 -62.47 -17.39 -53.62
C ALA A 244 -61.16 -17.87 -52.94
N VAL A 245 -60.90 -19.18 -52.91
CA VAL A 245 -59.63 -19.76 -52.43
C VAL A 245 -58.66 -20.00 -53.59
N SER A 246 -59.17 -20.39 -54.76
CA SER A 246 -58.34 -20.79 -55.90
C SER A 246 -57.89 -19.64 -56.80
N GLN A 247 -58.65 -18.54 -56.89
CA GLN A 247 -58.30 -17.39 -57.71
C GLN A 247 -57.72 -16.27 -56.86
N ASP A 248 -56.60 -15.71 -57.32
CA ASP A 248 -55.99 -14.54 -56.68
C ASP A 248 -56.77 -13.27 -57.08
N GLN A 249 -57.17 -12.48 -56.08
CA GLN A 249 -57.86 -11.21 -56.28
C GLN A 249 -56.86 -10.05 -56.22
N LEU A 250 -56.95 -9.12 -57.18
CA LEU A 250 -56.07 -7.95 -57.20
C LEU A 250 -56.24 -7.11 -55.92
N GLY A 251 -55.12 -6.76 -55.30
CA GLY A 251 -55.09 -5.94 -54.08
C GLY A 251 -55.44 -6.68 -52.78
N LYS A 252 -55.67 -8.00 -52.83
CA LYS A 252 -55.89 -8.84 -51.64
C LYS A 252 -54.85 -9.96 -51.55
N PRO A 253 -54.44 -10.37 -50.34
CA PRO A 253 -53.60 -11.54 -50.19
C PRO A 253 -54.35 -12.82 -50.56
N ARG A 254 -53.62 -13.84 -51.01
CA ARG A 254 -54.18 -15.15 -51.35
C ARG A 254 -54.87 -15.78 -50.15
N ASN A 255 -56.11 -16.22 -50.34
CA ASN A 255 -56.87 -16.89 -49.29
C ASN A 255 -56.48 -18.38 -49.23
N LEU A 256 -56.04 -18.85 -48.06
CA LEU A 256 -55.62 -20.23 -47.83
C LEU A 256 -56.68 -21.10 -47.13
N GLY A 257 -57.90 -20.57 -46.95
CA GLY A 257 -59.03 -21.34 -46.39
C GLY A 257 -58.98 -21.58 -44.88
N GLN A 258 -58.06 -20.95 -44.15
CA GLN A 258 -57.86 -21.16 -42.70
C GLN A 258 -58.83 -20.39 -41.79
N GLY A 259 -59.77 -19.62 -42.36
CA GLY A 259 -60.70 -18.78 -41.59
C GLY A 259 -60.00 -17.62 -40.86
N ARG A 260 -60.75 -16.90 -40.00
CA ARG A 260 -60.18 -15.83 -39.18
C ARG A 260 -59.81 -16.39 -37.79
N PRO A 261 -58.57 -16.22 -37.31
CA PRO A 261 -58.18 -16.65 -35.97
C PRO A 261 -58.94 -15.85 -34.89
N PRO A 262 -59.20 -16.42 -33.70
CA PRO A 262 -59.98 -15.78 -32.64
C PRO A 262 -59.14 -14.76 -31.86
N ILE A 263 -58.74 -13.69 -32.54
CA ILE A 263 -57.80 -12.68 -32.03
C ILE A 263 -58.41 -11.29 -32.24
N PRO A 264 -58.22 -10.32 -31.31
CA PRO A 264 -58.67 -8.95 -31.51
C PRO A 264 -58.13 -8.32 -32.80
N GLN A 265 -58.92 -7.46 -33.44
CA GLN A 265 -58.54 -6.82 -34.71
C GLN A 265 -57.24 -5.99 -34.61
N ASP A 266 -56.92 -5.48 -33.42
CA ASP A 266 -55.73 -4.68 -33.13
C ASP A 266 -54.48 -5.51 -32.77
N PHE A 267 -54.57 -6.84 -32.83
CA PHE A 267 -53.44 -7.70 -32.53
C PHE A 267 -52.39 -7.66 -33.65
N VAL A 268 -51.14 -7.45 -33.24
CA VAL A 268 -50.00 -7.43 -34.15
C VAL A 268 -49.31 -8.79 -34.15
N PHE A 269 -49.29 -9.45 -35.31
CA PHE A 269 -48.59 -10.73 -35.48
C PHE A 269 -47.07 -10.52 -35.52
N GLY A 270 -46.31 -11.51 -35.02
CA GLY A 270 -44.85 -11.51 -35.00
C GLY A 270 -44.28 -11.85 -33.62
N ILE A 271 -42.95 -11.97 -33.53
CA ILE A 271 -42.24 -12.19 -32.27
C ILE A 271 -41.84 -10.82 -31.72
N ARG A 272 -42.25 -10.50 -30.49
CA ARG A 272 -41.84 -9.28 -29.80
C ARG A 272 -40.35 -9.34 -29.50
N ASN A 273 -39.62 -8.24 -29.75
CA ASN A 273 -38.18 -8.18 -29.55
C ASN A 273 -37.78 -8.26 -28.05
N LEU A 274 -38.65 -7.83 -27.14
CA LEU A 274 -38.52 -8.13 -25.72
C LEU A 274 -39.16 -9.50 -25.42
N GLN A 275 -38.32 -10.49 -25.11
CA GLN A 275 -38.77 -11.81 -24.67
C GLN A 275 -39.17 -11.81 -23.18
N ASN A 276 -38.60 -10.91 -22.37
CA ASN A 276 -38.91 -10.75 -20.94
C ASN A 276 -39.05 -9.27 -20.59
N ASN A 277 -39.97 -8.93 -19.68
CA ASN A 277 -40.13 -7.57 -19.15
C ASN A 277 -39.00 -7.16 -18.16
N ASP A 278 -38.07 -8.07 -17.86
CA ASP A 278 -37.03 -7.91 -16.83
C ASP A 278 -35.64 -7.61 -17.44
N THR A 279 -35.60 -7.03 -18.63
CA THR A 279 -34.34 -6.58 -19.23
C THR A 279 -33.94 -5.24 -18.65
N TRP A 280 -32.72 -5.13 -18.11
CA TRP A 280 -32.17 -3.87 -17.63
C TRP A 280 -32.02 -2.87 -18.79
N ASN A 281 -32.51 -1.64 -18.59
CA ASN A 281 -32.27 -0.54 -19.52
C ASN A 281 -30.89 0.08 -19.26
N ALA A 282 -30.40 0.92 -20.18
CA ALA A 282 -29.06 1.53 -20.08
C ALA A 282 -28.85 2.32 -18.77
N ALA A 283 -29.88 3.03 -18.30
CA ALA A 283 -29.82 3.77 -17.04
C ALA A 283 -29.66 2.83 -15.84
N LYS A 284 -30.40 1.71 -15.81
CA LYS A 284 -30.30 0.68 -14.78
C LYS A 284 -28.94 -0.04 -14.83
N CYS A 285 -28.34 -0.19 -16.00
CA CYS A 285 -26.97 -0.70 -16.12
C CYS A 285 -25.91 0.28 -15.57
N LEU A 286 -26.12 1.59 -15.72
CA LEU A 286 -25.20 2.61 -15.21
C LEU A 286 -25.29 2.78 -13.70
N HIS A 287 -26.50 2.76 -13.14
CA HIS A 287 -26.74 3.01 -11.71
C HIS A 287 -26.84 1.73 -10.87
N GLY A 288 -27.17 0.60 -11.48
CA GLY A 288 -27.42 -0.67 -10.79
C GLY A 288 -28.67 -0.62 -9.88
N GLU A 289 -28.85 -1.69 -9.11
CA GLU A 289 -29.81 -1.75 -7.98
C GLU A 289 -29.03 -1.85 -6.68
N GLN A 290 -28.37 -0.76 -6.30
CA GLN A 290 -27.54 -0.74 -5.11
C GLN A 290 -28.40 -0.71 -3.85
N ASN A 291 -28.06 -1.56 -2.89
CA ASN A 291 -28.65 -1.52 -1.56
C ASN A 291 -28.08 -0.34 -0.76
N TYR A 292 -28.82 0.19 0.22
CA TYR A 292 -28.38 1.31 1.07
C TYR A 292 -26.96 1.12 1.64
N ARG A 293 -26.60 -0.12 2.02
CA ARG A 293 -25.26 -0.47 2.52
C ARG A 293 -24.15 -0.31 1.48
N GLN A 294 -24.43 -0.53 0.20
CA GLN A 294 -23.45 -0.39 -0.89
C GLN A 294 -23.27 1.07 -1.31
N LEU A 295 -24.29 1.92 -1.07
CA LEU A 295 -24.21 3.36 -1.27
C LEU A 295 -23.44 4.08 -0.15
N GLN A 296 -23.32 3.47 1.04
CA GLN A 296 -22.54 4.04 2.13
C GLN A 296 -21.04 3.98 1.81
N PRO A 297 -20.27 5.00 2.21
CA PRO A 297 -18.82 4.99 2.06
C PRO A 297 -18.18 3.87 2.90
N ASP A 298 -16.97 3.49 2.51
CA ASP A 298 -16.20 2.45 3.20
C ASP A 298 -15.96 2.82 4.68
N ALA A 299 -15.98 1.80 5.54
CA ALA A 299 -15.96 1.99 7.00
C ALA A 299 -14.61 2.45 7.56
N ASP A 300 -13.53 2.30 6.81
CA ASP A 300 -12.16 2.68 7.15
C ASP A 300 -11.74 4.05 6.59
N LEU A 301 -12.66 4.75 5.90
CA LEU A 301 -12.42 6.12 5.47
C LEU A 301 -12.22 7.03 6.68
N GLY A 302 -11.04 7.65 6.77
CA GLY A 302 -10.70 8.62 7.82
C GLY A 302 -10.40 8.03 9.21
N LYS A 303 -10.40 6.70 9.38
CA LYS A 303 -10.07 6.06 10.67
C LYS A 303 -9.48 4.67 10.51
N CYS A 304 -8.52 4.33 11.37
CA CYS A 304 -8.00 2.98 11.41
C CYS A 304 -8.99 2.00 12.05
N THR A 305 -9.45 1.00 11.31
CA THR A 305 -10.35 -0.07 11.79
C THR A 305 -9.58 -1.33 12.22
N LYS A 306 -8.28 -1.39 11.96
CA LYS A 306 -7.40 -2.51 12.32
C LYS A 306 -7.34 -2.69 13.84
N LEU A 307 -7.59 -3.92 14.30
CA LEU A 307 -7.54 -4.27 15.72
C LEU A 307 -6.14 -3.96 16.28
N GLY A 308 -6.09 -3.27 17.42
CA GLY A 308 -4.84 -2.85 18.09
C GLY A 308 -4.37 -1.44 17.74
N THR A 309 -4.78 -0.88 16.60
CA THR A 309 -4.40 0.48 16.16
C THR A 309 -5.61 1.38 15.92
N ARG A 310 -6.78 1.02 16.47
CA ARG A 310 -8.01 1.80 16.34
C ARG A 310 -7.88 3.08 17.15
N ASN A 311 -8.29 4.20 16.56
CA ASN A 311 -8.41 5.48 17.27
C ASN A 311 -9.74 5.53 18.05
N GLN A 312 -9.92 4.58 18.97
CA GLN A 312 -11.09 4.47 19.83
C GLN A 312 -10.63 4.17 21.23
N VAL A 313 -11.19 4.89 22.20
CA VAL A 313 -10.90 4.65 23.60
C VAL A 313 -11.53 3.33 24.03
N ARG A 314 -10.74 2.47 24.70
CA ARG A 314 -11.18 1.13 25.12
C ARG A 314 -12.20 1.17 26.27
N LYS A 315 -12.04 2.12 27.19
CA LYS A 315 -12.89 2.30 28.36
C LYS A 315 -13.52 3.70 28.35
N PRO A 316 -14.82 3.86 28.63
CA PRO A 316 -15.47 5.18 28.62
C PRO A 316 -14.92 6.13 29.70
N GLU A 317 -14.38 5.58 30.79
CA GLU A 317 -13.73 6.35 31.86
C GLU A 317 -12.48 7.10 31.37
N ASP A 318 -11.80 6.57 30.34
CA ASP A 318 -10.54 7.10 29.82
C ASP A 318 -10.74 8.13 28.69
N THR A 319 -11.98 8.56 28.40
CA THR A 319 -12.25 9.47 27.28
C THR A 319 -11.50 10.79 27.38
N ASN A 320 -11.35 11.32 28.60
CA ASN A 320 -10.61 12.56 28.87
C ASN A 320 -9.22 12.30 29.45
N ARG A 321 -8.79 11.03 29.51
CA ARG A 321 -7.48 10.66 30.07
C ARG A 321 -6.41 10.92 29.01
N VAL A 322 -5.33 11.58 29.43
CA VAL A 322 -4.13 11.69 28.61
C VAL A 322 -3.38 10.35 28.64
N PHE A 323 -3.22 9.71 27.49
CA PHE A 323 -2.42 8.48 27.37
C PHE A 323 -0.93 8.84 27.34
N GLY A 324 -0.20 8.45 28.38
CA GLY A 324 1.23 8.72 28.52
C GLY A 324 1.74 8.51 29.93
N CYS A 325 2.99 8.93 30.15
CA CYS A 325 3.66 8.93 31.45
C CYS A 325 3.82 10.39 31.90
N PRO A 326 3.17 10.84 33.00
CA PRO A 326 3.35 12.21 33.47
C PRO A 326 4.76 12.40 34.04
N THR A 327 5.32 13.60 33.92
CA THR A 327 6.64 13.94 34.46
C THR A 327 6.65 13.86 35.99
N ILE A 328 5.57 14.32 36.62
CA ILE A 328 5.34 14.15 38.06
C ILE A 328 4.42 12.93 38.22
N ARG A 329 4.94 11.89 38.86
CA ARG A 329 4.36 10.55 38.92
C ARG A 329 3.40 10.39 40.11
N THR A 330 2.43 11.28 40.22
CA THR A 330 1.35 11.19 41.23
C THR A 330 0.38 10.03 40.98
N ASP A 331 0.45 9.42 39.79
CA ASP A 331 -0.36 8.27 39.36
C ASP A 331 0.06 6.95 40.01
N ILE A 332 1.23 6.91 40.67
CA ILE A 332 1.75 5.73 41.36
C ILE A 332 1.99 6.02 42.84
N PRO A 333 1.80 5.01 43.71
CA PRO A 333 2.07 5.18 45.13
C PRO A 333 3.56 5.41 45.37
N THR A 334 3.87 6.32 46.29
CA THR A 334 5.22 6.52 46.81
C THR A 334 5.70 5.25 47.52
N ARG A 335 6.97 4.91 47.33
CA ARG A 335 7.56 3.72 47.99
C ARG A 335 7.88 4.04 49.44
N GLU A 336 7.59 3.11 50.35
CA GLU A 336 7.94 3.25 51.78
C GLU A 336 9.44 3.51 52.00
N LYS A 337 10.29 2.90 51.17
CA LYS A 337 11.75 3.13 51.16
C LYS A 337 12.17 3.59 49.77
N ARG A 338 12.59 4.84 49.65
CA ARG A 338 13.14 5.36 48.39
C ARG A 338 14.52 4.77 48.15
N SER A 339 14.79 4.46 46.87
CA SER A 339 16.14 4.13 46.43
C SER A 339 17.00 5.40 46.43
N VAL A 340 18.29 5.27 46.73
CA VAL A 340 19.26 6.37 46.60
C VAL A 340 19.39 6.82 45.13
N ALA A 341 19.10 5.92 44.18
CA ALA A 341 19.14 6.20 42.75
C ALA A 341 17.74 6.44 42.14
N ASP A 342 16.74 6.78 42.95
CA ASP A 342 15.42 7.15 42.42
C ASP A 342 15.47 8.57 41.84
N TYR A 343 15.21 8.70 40.54
CA TYR A 343 15.17 9.96 39.80
C TYR A 343 13.73 10.42 39.51
N THR A 344 12.75 9.71 40.05
CA THR A 344 11.33 9.94 39.79
C THR A 344 10.75 10.89 40.84
N ASN A 345 10.16 12.00 40.40
CA ASN A 345 9.42 12.89 41.28
C ASN A 345 7.97 12.39 41.44
N TYR A 346 7.53 12.17 42.68
CA TYR A 346 6.19 11.64 43.00
C TYR A 346 5.16 12.72 43.41
N GLY A 347 5.53 14.00 43.27
CA GLY A 347 4.71 15.14 43.68
C GLY A 347 4.88 15.55 45.14
N ASP A 348 5.92 15.04 45.80
CA ASP A 348 6.25 15.31 47.20
C ASP A 348 7.62 15.97 47.40
N GLU A 349 8.25 16.40 46.30
CA GLU A 349 9.49 17.17 46.35
C GLU A 349 9.21 18.65 46.64
N PRO A 350 10.06 19.32 47.44
CA PRO A 350 9.93 20.75 47.72
C PRO A 350 10.25 21.60 46.48
N GLU A 351 9.73 22.83 46.45
CA GLU A 351 10.10 23.77 45.40
C GLU A 351 11.56 24.22 45.54
N ALA A 352 12.15 24.70 44.44
CA ALA A 352 13.52 25.19 44.45
C ALA A 352 13.75 26.33 45.47
N ILE A 353 12.72 27.14 45.74
CA ILE A 353 12.81 28.24 46.70
C ILE A 353 12.92 27.73 48.15
N ASP A 354 12.19 26.66 48.49
CA ASP A 354 12.22 26.05 49.83
C ASP A 354 13.56 25.36 50.12
N LEU A 355 14.24 24.89 49.06
CA LEU A 355 15.60 24.35 49.16
C LEU A 355 16.65 25.45 49.36
N LEU A 356 16.48 26.60 48.71
CA LEU A 356 17.39 27.74 48.84
C LEU A 356 17.21 28.47 50.19
N PHE A 357 15.97 28.50 50.70
CA PHE A 357 15.59 29.20 51.93
C PHE A 357 14.83 28.25 52.88
N PRO A 358 15.52 27.28 53.52
CA PRO A 358 14.87 26.30 54.37
C PRO A 358 14.23 26.96 55.60
N GLN A 359 13.05 26.48 55.98
CA GLN A 359 12.35 26.92 57.18
C GLN A 359 12.97 26.25 58.42
N THR A 360 12.84 26.86 59.60
CA THR A 360 13.47 26.38 60.85
C THR A 360 13.07 24.96 61.23
N PHE A 361 11.86 24.52 60.86
CA PHE A 361 11.40 23.17 61.10
C PHE A 361 11.98 22.12 60.14
N THR A 362 12.48 22.54 58.98
CA THR A 362 13.19 21.65 58.04
C THR A 362 14.47 21.11 58.67
N GLU A 363 15.14 21.91 59.51
CA GLU A 363 16.30 21.46 60.30
C GLU A 363 15.96 20.34 61.30
N MET A 364 14.72 20.31 61.78
CA MET A 364 14.19 19.27 62.67
C MET A 364 13.69 18.04 61.91
N GLY A 365 13.84 18.02 60.58
CA GLY A 365 13.37 16.94 59.71
C GLY A 365 11.87 16.94 59.46
N ILE A 366 11.18 18.05 59.75
CA ILE A 366 9.75 18.21 59.44
C ILE A 366 9.63 18.88 58.07
N THR A 367 8.82 18.31 57.19
CA THR A 367 8.59 18.82 55.83
C THR A 367 7.27 19.57 55.72
N GLU A 368 7.09 20.37 54.66
CA GLU A 368 5.81 21.06 54.43
C GLU A 368 4.63 20.07 54.27
N TYR A 369 4.91 18.88 53.72
CA TYR A 369 3.93 17.81 53.61
C TYR A 369 3.35 17.41 54.98
N ASP A 370 4.15 17.39 56.04
CA ASP A 370 3.71 17.02 57.39
C ASP A 370 2.72 18.02 58.00
N PHE A 371 2.79 19.29 57.57
CA PHE A 371 1.86 20.34 57.95
C PHE A 371 0.55 20.27 57.17
N GLN A 372 0.60 19.81 55.92
CA GLN A 372 -0.56 19.66 55.04
C GLN A 372 -1.31 18.34 55.26
N LEU A 373 -0.67 17.35 55.91
CA LEU A 373 -1.25 16.06 56.20
C LEU A 373 -2.53 16.21 57.05
N PRO A 374 -3.69 15.68 56.60
CA PRO A 374 -4.95 15.80 57.33
C PRO A 374 -4.91 14.93 58.59
N ARG A 375 -5.21 15.55 59.75
CA ARG A 375 -5.21 14.88 61.07
C ARG A 375 -6.59 14.94 61.71
N GLY A 376 -6.88 13.97 62.56
CA GLY A 376 -8.14 13.91 63.28
C GLY A 376 -8.29 15.08 64.24
N LYS A 377 -9.54 15.42 64.57
CA LYS A 377 -9.85 16.52 65.49
C LYS A 377 -9.14 16.43 66.84
N GLU A 378 -9.05 15.24 67.41
CA GLU A 378 -8.38 15.00 68.70
C GLU A 378 -6.87 15.22 68.61
N ASP A 379 -6.24 14.75 67.52
CA ASP A 379 -4.80 14.93 67.30
C ASP A 379 -4.42 16.40 67.16
N ILE A 380 -5.23 17.17 66.42
CA ILE A 380 -5.04 18.63 66.30
C ILE A 380 -5.18 19.30 67.67
N ARG A 381 -6.19 18.92 68.46
CA ARG A 381 -6.37 19.46 69.82
C ARG A 381 -5.13 19.22 70.68
N VAL A 382 -4.68 17.97 70.77
CA VAL A 382 -3.53 17.59 71.61
C VAL A 382 -2.25 18.28 71.14
N LEU A 383 -2.05 18.40 69.82
CA LEU A 383 -0.86 19.03 69.25
C LEU A 383 -0.80 20.52 69.61
N PHE A 384 -1.90 21.26 69.44
CA PHE A 384 -1.95 22.69 69.78
C PHE A 384 -1.96 22.97 71.28
N GLU A 385 -2.59 22.12 72.09
CA GLU A 385 -2.51 22.21 73.55
C GLU A 385 -1.08 22.07 74.06
N ARG A 386 -0.30 21.14 73.48
CA ARG A 386 1.14 20.97 73.83
C ARG A 386 2.02 22.15 73.40
N ILE A 387 1.63 22.87 72.34
CA ILE A 387 2.32 24.09 71.89
C ILE A 387 1.97 25.29 72.81
N GLY A 388 0.88 25.19 73.58
CA GLY A 388 0.44 26.22 74.53
C GLY A 388 -0.91 26.85 74.18
N PHE A 389 -1.57 26.42 73.11
CA PHE A 389 -2.89 26.90 72.68
C PHE A 389 -4.00 25.99 73.21
N SER A 390 -4.47 26.27 74.44
CA SER A 390 -5.61 25.58 75.03
C SER A 390 -6.89 26.41 74.87
N TYR A 391 -7.91 25.82 74.26
CA TYR A 391 -9.20 26.46 73.99
C TYR A 391 -10.36 25.70 74.62
N LYS A 392 -11.39 26.42 75.07
CA LYS A 392 -12.68 25.81 75.44
C LYS A 392 -13.30 25.12 74.22
N VAL A 393 -14.03 24.04 74.45
CA VAL A 393 -14.64 23.20 73.40
C VAL A 393 -15.39 24.02 72.34
N GLY A 394 -16.12 25.07 72.73
CA GLY A 394 -16.81 25.97 71.81
C GLY A 394 -15.88 26.73 70.85
N LYS A 395 -14.86 27.43 71.39
CA LYS A 395 -13.88 28.21 70.59
C LYS A 395 -13.03 27.28 69.73
N PHE A 396 -12.63 26.11 70.26
CA PHE A 396 -11.94 25.09 69.48
C PHE A 396 -12.78 24.60 68.29
N ASN A 397 -14.05 24.28 68.50
CA ASN A 397 -14.94 23.83 67.41
C ASN A 397 -15.13 24.91 66.34
N ALA A 398 -15.23 26.18 66.75
CA ALA A 398 -15.33 27.30 65.82
C ALA A 398 -14.07 27.45 64.96
N MET A 399 -12.88 27.42 65.59
CA MET A 399 -11.59 27.43 64.88
C MET A 399 -11.42 26.21 63.98
N TYR A 400 -11.85 25.03 64.42
CA TYR A 400 -11.78 23.81 63.64
C TYR A 400 -12.68 23.87 62.41
N ASN A 401 -13.90 24.41 62.54
CA ASN A 401 -14.80 24.65 61.41
C ASN A 401 -14.26 25.73 60.46
N ARG A 402 -13.59 26.76 60.98
CA ARG A 402 -12.92 27.76 60.16
C ARG A 402 -11.73 27.17 59.39
N ALA A 403 -10.93 26.34 60.04
CA ALA A 403 -9.82 25.63 59.42
C ALA A 403 -10.27 24.71 58.29
N LYS A 404 -11.45 24.07 58.39
CA LYS A 404 -12.03 23.30 57.27
C LYS A 404 -12.23 24.14 56.00
N GLN A 405 -12.52 25.44 56.13
CA GLN A 405 -12.70 26.33 54.98
C GLN A 405 -11.37 26.67 54.28
N TYR A 406 -10.24 26.51 54.97
CA TYR A 406 -8.91 26.72 54.42
C TYR A 406 -8.30 25.46 53.79
N MET A 407 -8.97 24.32 53.84
CA MET A 407 -8.47 23.10 53.22
C MET A 407 -8.58 23.19 51.68
N PRO A 408 -7.50 22.90 50.94
CA PRO A 408 -7.48 23.00 49.48
C PRO A 408 -8.21 21.85 48.76
N TYR A 409 -8.65 20.82 49.48
CA TYR A 409 -9.34 19.63 48.95
C TYR A 409 -10.48 19.20 49.88
N GLU A 410 -11.51 18.56 49.32
CA GLU A 410 -12.61 17.97 50.10
C GLU A 410 -12.10 16.76 50.90
N VAL A 411 -11.96 16.95 52.21
CA VAL A 411 -11.52 15.91 53.15
C VAL A 411 -12.75 15.28 53.80
N PRO A 412 -12.72 13.99 54.20
CA PRO A 412 -13.72 13.41 55.09
C PRO A 412 -14.02 14.34 56.27
N SER A 413 -15.29 14.43 56.67
CA SER A 413 -15.85 15.49 57.51
C SER A 413 -15.06 15.83 58.78
N ASP A 414 -14.26 14.92 59.34
CA ASP A 414 -13.60 15.04 60.63
C ASP A 414 -12.08 15.29 60.60
N TYR A 415 -11.52 15.70 59.47
CA TYR A 415 -10.08 15.92 59.31
C TYR A 415 -9.73 17.35 58.88
N VAL A 416 -8.61 17.87 59.43
CA VAL A 416 -8.05 19.20 59.12
C VAL A 416 -6.52 19.10 59.15
N SER A 417 -5.83 19.87 58.30
CA SER A 417 -4.36 19.97 58.31
C SER A 417 -3.85 20.94 59.38
N VAL A 418 -2.62 20.74 59.87
CA VAL A 418 -2.00 21.65 60.84
C VAL A 418 -1.89 23.05 60.24
N ARG A 419 -1.52 23.17 58.96
CA ARG A 419 -1.41 24.44 58.24
C ARG A 419 -2.73 25.21 58.23
N ALA A 420 -3.84 24.54 57.91
CA ALA A 420 -5.16 25.17 57.89
C ALA A 420 -5.63 25.59 59.30
N PHE A 421 -5.28 24.81 60.33
CA PHE A 421 -5.60 25.18 61.71
C PHE A 421 -4.73 26.34 62.21
N MET A 422 -3.45 26.42 61.84
CA MET A 422 -2.60 27.59 62.12
C MET A 422 -3.20 28.87 61.54
N MET A 423 -3.72 28.83 60.31
CA MET A 423 -4.40 29.98 59.71
C MET A 423 -5.64 30.40 60.49
N ALA A 424 -6.46 29.43 60.91
CA ALA A 424 -7.64 29.71 61.73
C ALA A 424 -7.27 30.27 63.12
N VAL A 425 -6.18 29.78 63.73
CA VAL A 425 -5.64 30.32 64.98
C VAL A 425 -5.19 31.77 64.77
N ASN A 426 -4.39 32.05 63.74
CA ASN A 426 -3.93 33.42 63.45
C ASN A 426 -5.09 34.41 63.26
N GLU A 427 -6.22 33.97 62.70
CA GLU A 427 -7.40 34.81 62.46
C GLU A 427 -8.28 34.99 63.70
N MET A 428 -8.54 33.90 64.44
CA MET A 428 -9.59 33.86 65.48
C MET A 428 -9.05 33.82 66.91
N HIS A 429 -7.72 33.75 67.10
CA HIS A 429 -7.14 33.68 68.45
C HIS A 429 -7.39 34.97 69.23
N GLU A 430 -7.18 36.11 68.58
CA GLU A 430 -7.32 37.47 69.13
C GLU A 430 -8.74 38.02 69.05
N GLN A 431 -9.66 37.32 68.38
CA GLN A 431 -11.08 37.63 68.39
C GLN A 431 -11.70 37.00 69.65
N ASP A 432 -12.03 37.84 70.63
CA ASP A 432 -12.72 37.45 71.87
C ASP A 432 -14.24 37.44 71.72
#